data_AF-A0A3C1H9L6-F1
#
_entry.id   AF-A0A3C1H9L6-F1
#
_cell.length_a   1.000
_cell.length_b   1.000
_cell.length_c   1.000
_cell.angle_alpha   90.00
_cell.angle_beta   90.00
_cell.angle_gamma   90.00
#
_symmetry.space_group_name_H-M   'P 1'
#
loop_
_entity.id
_entity.type
_entity.pdbx_description
1 polymer ?
#
loop_
_entity_poly.entity_id
_entity_poly.type
_entity_poly.pdbx_seq_one_letter_code
_entity_poly.pdbx_strand_id
1 'polypeptide(L)'
;MRDPMELRCLGKPGVDEHGPVLRMPPQECRRPEREIPSGAGQHQDAGAKMTHAAPETTSIIESKSISKDGGRTTYRGLVRVEPGATGVKAHVRCDALILDEESRSDTYPYMEVDEKDARIGHEATVSKVGDDQLFYLMSR
;
A
#
# COMPACT_ATOMS: atom_id res chain seq x y z
N MET A 1 -16.34 -2.88 -19.57
CA MET A 1 -15.23 -3.53 -20.29
C MET A 1 -13.97 -3.20 -19.49
N ARG A 2 -13.54 -4.08 -18.58
CA ARG A 2 -12.28 -3.90 -17.84
C ARG A 2 -11.15 -4.36 -18.74
N ASP A 3 -10.08 -3.58 -18.81
CA ASP A 3 -8.93 -3.81 -19.67
C ASP A 3 -8.34 -5.21 -19.38
N PRO A 4 -8.15 -6.09 -20.38
CA PRO A 4 -7.46 -7.37 -20.19
C PRO A 4 -6.03 -7.23 -19.62
N MET A 5 -5.46 -6.02 -19.60
CA MET A 5 -4.20 -5.70 -18.92
C MET A 5 -4.32 -5.52 -17.39
N GLU A 6 -5.51 -5.20 -16.84
CA GLU A 6 -5.70 -5.02 -15.38
C GLU A 6 -5.74 -6.34 -14.59
N LEU A 7 -5.93 -7.49 -15.27
CA LEU A 7 -6.38 -8.72 -14.60
C LEU A 7 -5.28 -9.70 -14.16
N ARG A 8 -4.01 -9.28 -14.10
CA ARG A 8 -2.89 -10.16 -13.65
C ARG A 8 -2.30 -9.82 -12.28
N CYS A 9 -2.90 -8.88 -11.56
CA CYS A 9 -2.54 -8.59 -10.17
C CYS A 9 -3.41 -9.42 -9.21
N LEU A 10 -3.53 -10.73 -9.41
CA LEU A 10 -4.35 -11.59 -8.54
C LEU A 10 -3.51 -12.04 -7.33
N GLY A 11 -3.74 -11.39 -6.21
CA GLY A 11 -3.29 -11.76 -4.87
C GLY A 11 -4.26 -11.15 -3.87
N LYS A 12 -4.65 -11.90 -2.84
CA LYS A 12 -5.56 -11.39 -1.80
C LYS A 12 -4.90 -10.21 -1.07
N PRO A 13 -5.67 -9.21 -0.59
CA PRO A 13 -5.13 -8.23 0.35
C PRO A 13 -4.66 -8.97 1.60
N GLY A 14 -3.40 -8.79 1.96
CA GLY A 14 -2.75 -9.55 3.04
C GLY A 14 -1.26 -9.78 2.76
N VAL A 15 -0.49 -9.84 3.84
CA VAL A 15 0.96 -10.09 3.85
C VAL A 15 1.35 -11.53 3.50
N ASP A 16 0.37 -12.40 3.27
CA ASP A 16 0.59 -13.82 2.97
C ASP A 16 1.45 -13.99 1.72
N GLU A 17 2.30 -15.02 1.72
CA GLU A 17 3.46 -15.23 0.84
C GLU A 17 3.21 -15.15 -0.68
N HIS A 18 1.95 -15.08 -1.12
CA HIS A 18 1.47 -15.10 -2.51
C HIS A 18 1.00 -13.71 -3.02
N GLY A 19 1.85 -12.70 -2.86
CA GLY A 19 1.66 -11.40 -3.51
C GLY A 19 1.73 -11.49 -5.05
N PRO A 20 1.12 -10.55 -5.79
CA PRO A 20 1.21 -10.49 -7.25
C PRO A 20 2.66 -10.37 -7.73
N VAL A 21 3.04 -11.24 -8.67
CA VAL A 21 4.35 -11.23 -9.33
C VAL A 21 4.18 -10.78 -10.76
N LEU A 22 4.82 -9.66 -11.12
CA LEU A 22 4.85 -9.13 -12.47
C LEU A 22 5.89 -9.90 -13.28
N ARG A 23 5.41 -10.86 -14.09
CA ARG A 23 6.24 -11.80 -14.85
C ARG A 23 6.29 -11.53 -16.35
N MET A 24 5.63 -10.48 -16.87
CA MET A 24 5.65 -10.17 -18.31
C MET A 24 5.77 -8.65 -18.57
N PRO A 25 6.52 -8.22 -19.60
CA PRO A 25 6.61 -6.82 -20.03
C PRO A 25 5.59 -6.46 -21.13
N PRO A 26 5.19 -5.18 -21.27
CA PRO A 26 5.12 -4.13 -20.24
C PRO A 26 3.85 -4.33 -19.41
N GLN A 27 3.98 -4.49 -18.09
CA GLN A 27 2.84 -4.58 -17.17
C GLN A 27 2.83 -3.40 -16.21
N GLU A 28 1.69 -2.71 -16.17
CA GLU A 28 1.35 -1.75 -15.12
C GLU A 28 0.40 -2.42 -14.14
N CYS A 29 0.79 -2.50 -12.87
CA CYS A 29 -0.04 -3.04 -11.82
C CYS A 29 -0.38 -1.97 -10.80
N ARG A 30 -1.63 -1.51 -10.83
CA ARG A 30 -2.16 -0.60 -9.82
C ARG A 30 -2.92 -1.40 -8.78
N ARG A 31 -2.47 -1.29 -7.53
CA ARG A 31 -3.16 -1.86 -6.36
C ARG A 31 -3.65 -0.71 -5.48
N PRO A 32 -4.88 -0.21 -5.72
CA PRO A 32 -5.56 0.55 -4.70
C PRO A 32 -5.95 -0.43 -3.59
N GLU A 33 -5.27 -0.38 -2.46
CA GLU A 33 -5.81 -1.03 -1.28
C GLU A 33 -7.04 -0.24 -0.83
N ARG A 34 -8.12 -0.99 -0.60
CA ARG A 34 -9.38 -0.43 -0.13
C ARG A 34 -9.16 0.15 1.26
N GLU A 35 -9.76 1.30 1.53
CA GLU A 35 -9.74 1.95 2.84
C GLU A 35 -10.04 0.94 3.95
N ILE A 36 -9.12 0.84 4.91
CA ILE A 36 -9.19 -0.16 5.98
C ILE A 36 -9.61 0.55 7.26
N PRO A 37 -10.91 0.52 7.62
CA PRO A 37 -11.38 1.06 8.87
C PRO A 37 -11.00 0.11 10.01
N SER A 38 -10.29 0.63 11.01
CA SER A 38 -10.06 -0.05 12.28
C SER A 38 -10.84 0.68 13.37
N GLY A 39 -11.82 -0.01 13.95
CA GLY A 39 -12.67 0.48 15.04
C GLY A 39 -12.26 -0.09 16.41
N ALA A 40 -13.10 0.13 17.43
CA ALA A 40 -12.84 -0.31 18.80
C ALA A 40 -12.42 -1.80 18.90
N GLY A 41 -11.22 -2.02 19.44
CA GLY A 41 -10.64 -3.36 19.65
C GLY A 41 -10.20 -4.08 18.37
N GLN A 42 -10.20 -3.42 17.21
CA GLN A 42 -9.74 -4.00 15.95
C GLN A 42 -8.25 -3.73 15.76
N HIS A 43 -7.54 -4.76 15.32
CA HIS A 43 -6.18 -4.64 14.79
C HIS A 43 -6.20 -5.13 13.36
N GLN A 44 -6.14 -4.19 12.42
CA GLN A 44 -6.09 -4.50 11.00
C GLN A 44 -4.63 -4.57 10.56
N ASP A 45 -4.18 -5.74 10.12
CA ASP A 45 -2.88 -5.91 9.45
C ASP A 45 -3.13 -6.01 7.96
N ALA A 46 -2.64 -5.01 7.24
CA ALA A 46 -2.80 -4.84 5.83
C ALA A 46 -1.44 -4.77 5.17
N GLY A 47 -1.36 -5.19 3.92
CA GLY A 47 -0.09 -5.19 3.25
C GLY A 47 -0.19 -5.54 1.79
N ALA A 48 0.77 -4.99 1.07
CA ALA A 48 0.95 -5.23 -0.34
C ALA A 48 2.35 -5.78 -0.58
N LYS A 49 2.42 -6.88 -1.32
CA LYS A 49 3.65 -7.43 -1.85
C LYS A 49 3.65 -7.29 -3.36
N MET A 50 4.69 -6.66 -3.90
CA MET A 50 4.93 -6.57 -5.34
C MET A 50 6.28 -7.19 -5.66
N THR A 51 6.31 -8.11 -6.61
CA THR A 51 7.55 -8.70 -7.09
C THR A 51 7.69 -8.46 -8.58
N HIS A 52 8.72 -7.73 -8.98
CA HIS A 52 9.09 -7.46 -10.37
C HIS A 52 10.04 -8.55 -10.85
N ALA A 53 9.57 -9.41 -11.75
CA ALA A 53 10.35 -10.51 -12.34
C ALA A 53 10.58 -10.33 -13.85
N ALA A 54 10.15 -9.20 -14.42
CA ALA A 54 10.30 -8.87 -15.83
C ALA A 54 10.78 -7.42 -16.01
N PRO A 55 11.53 -7.12 -17.08
CA PRO A 55 11.98 -5.77 -17.38
C PRO A 55 10.80 -4.85 -17.73
N GLU A 56 11.00 -3.54 -17.65
CA GLU A 56 10.04 -2.48 -17.98
C GLU A 56 8.67 -2.65 -17.28
N THR A 57 8.67 -3.17 -16.05
CA THR A 57 7.45 -3.30 -15.25
C THR A 57 7.23 -2.09 -14.36
N THR A 58 5.97 -1.66 -14.24
CA THR A 58 5.57 -0.52 -13.39
C THR A 58 4.56 -0.98 -12.33
N SER A 59 4.78 -0.62 -11.07
CA SER A 59 3.84 -0.91 -9.98
C SER A 59 3.50 0.34 -9.19
N ILE A 60 2.22 0.51 -8.88
CA ILE A 60 1.73 1.57 -8.01
C ILE A 60 0.94 0.91 -6.87
N ILE A 61 1.43 1.08 -5.65
CA ILE A 61 0.80 0.63 -4.42
C ILE A 61 0.27 1.87 -3.71
N GLU A 62 -1.04 1.93 -3.52
CA GLU A 62 -1.70 3.00 -2.75
C GLU A 62 -2.42 2.34 -1.58
N SER A 63 -1.93 2.56 -0.36
CA SER A 63 -2.56 2.08 0.86
C SER A 63 -3.14 3.23 1.66
N LYS A 64 -4.41 3.09 2.05
CA LYS A 64 -5.16 4.10 2.81
C LYS A 64 -5.76 3.44 4.04
N SER A 65 -5.39 3.92 5.23
CA SER A 65 -5.89 3.39 6.50
C SER A 65 -6.59 4.47 7.31
N ILE A 66 -7.68 4.11 7.98
CA ILE A 66 -8.43 4.99 8.87
C ILE A 66 -8.56 4.30 10.22
N SER A 67 -8.04 4.92 11.28
CA SER A 67 -8.09 4.38 12.64
C SER A 67 -8.95 5.26 13.54
N LYS A 68 -9.89 4.64 14.26
CA LYS A 68 -10.86 5.28 15.14
C LYS A 68 -11.20 4.39 16.34
N ASP A 69 -11.64 5.01 17.43
CA ASP A 69 -12.08 4.41 18.68
C ASP A 69 -11.01 3.50 19.30
N GLY A 70 -9.73 3.93 19.25
CA GLY A 70 -8.58 3.13 19.71
C GLY A 70 -8.19 1.99 18.76
N GLY A 71 -8.65 2.03 17.51
CA GLY A 71 -8.32 1.07 16.47
C GLY A 71 -6.83 1.11 16.11
N ARG A 72 -6.26 -0.07 15.84
CA ARG A 72 -4.88 -0.19 15.37
C ARG A 72 -4.86 -0.62 13.92
N THR A 73 -4.06 0.06 13.11
CA THR A 73 -3.76 -0.37 11.74
C THR A 73 -2.26 -0.61 11.60
N THR A 74 -1.90 -1.69 10.93
CA THR A 74 -0.52 -2.01 10.58
C THR A 74 -0.44 -2.19 9.08
N TYR A 75 0.46 -1.46 8.44
CA TYR A 75 0.79 -1.63 7.03
C TYR A 75 2.13 -2.37 6.89
N ARG A 76 2.17 -3.43 6.09
CA ARG A 76 3.37 -4.17 5.74
C ARG A 76 3.53 -4.21 4.23
N GLY A 77 4.50 -3.46 3.72
CA GLY A 77 4.81 -3.43 2.29
C GLY A 77 6.05 -4.26 1.99
N LEU A 78 6.03 -5.04 0.90
CA LEU A 78 7.24 -5.64 0.32
C LEU A 78 7.31 -5.31 -1.17
N VAL A 79 8.33 -4.56 -1.57
CA VAL A 79 8.68 -4.37 -2.98
C VAL A 79 9.95 -5.14 -3.26
N ARG A 80 9.87 -6.11 -4.17
CA ARG A 80 10.99 -6.94 -4.57
C ARG A 80 11.26 -6.79 -6.06
N VAL A 81 12.50 -6.53 -6.43
CA VAL A 81 12.96 -6.48 -7.82
C VAL A 81 13.97 -7.60 -8.02
N GLU A 82 13.60 -8.57 -8.87
CA GLU A 82 14.46 -9.69 -9.22
C GLU A 82 15.59 -9.26 -10.16
N PRO A 83 16.74 -9.94 -10.14
CA PRO A 83 17.82 -9.71 -11.10
C PRO A 83 17.35 -10.00 -12.53
N GLY A 84 17.69 -9.12 -13.46
CA GLY A 84 17.25 -9.12 -14.85
C GLY A 84 16.02 -8.26 -15.13
N ALA A 85 15.37 -7.72 -14.10
CA ALA A 85 14.23 -6.80 -14.24
C ALA A 85 14.72 -5.35 -14.42
N THR A 86 15.25 -5.04 -15.60
CA THR A 86 15.74 -3.69 -15.93
C THR A 86 14.60 -2.71 -16.16
N GLY A 87 14.81 -1.42 -15.91
CA GLY A 87 13.84 -0.36 -16.19
C GLY A 87 12.59 -0.37 -15.30
N VAL A 88 12.65 -1.02 -14.14
CA VAL A 88 11.53 -1.12 -13.19
C VAL A 88 11.18 0.24 -12.57
N LYS A 89 9.88 0.50 -12.43
CA LYS A 89 9.34 1.66 -11.70
C LYS A 89 8.37 1.21 -10.63
N ALA A 90 8.63 1.53 -9.38
CA ALA A 90 7.71 1.24 -8.27
C ALA A 90 7.42 2.50 -7.46
N HIS A 91 6.14 2.72 -7.17
CA HIS A 91 5.67 3.80 -6.31
C HIS A 91 4.81 3.23 -5.20
N VAL A 92 5.17 3.49 -3.96
CA VAL A 92 4.44 3.07 -2.77
C VAL A 92 3.99 4.30 -2.01
N ARG A 93 2.69 4.51 -1.92
CA ARG A 93 2.06 5.60 -1.17
C ARG A 93 1.23 5.04 -0.04
N CYS A 94 1.55 5.45 1.19
CA CYS A 94 0.84 5.09 2.40
C CYS A 94 0.22 6.35 3.01
N ASP A 95 -1.12 6.46 3.00
CA ASP A 95 -1.84 7.53 3.67
C ASP A 95 -2.55 6.96 4.91
N ALA A 96 -2.18 7.41 6.10
CA ALA A 96 -2.83 7.03 7.34
C ALA A 96 -3.60 8.20 7.94
N LEU A 97 -4.87 7.98 8.27
CA LEU A 97 -5.74 8.93 8.95
C LEU A 97 -6.06 8.43 10.36
N ILE A 98 -5.70 9.22 11.36
CA ILE A 98 -5.96 8.93 12.78
C ILE A 98 -7.01 9.91 13.27
N LEU A 99 -8.15 9.39 13.76
CA LEU A 99 -9.33 10.18 14.14
C LEU A 99 -9.46 10.47 15.64
N ASP A 100 -8.56 9.94 16.47
CA ASP A 100 -8.55 10.15 17.92
C ASP A 100 -7.09 10.13 18.47
N GLU A 101 -6.93 10.19 19.79
CA GLU A 101 -5.61 10.14 20.44
C GLU A 101 -5.12 8.73 20.77
N GLU A 102 -6.03 7.76 20.88
CA GLU A 102 -5.73 6.39 21.34
C GLU A 102 -5.36 5.45 20.18
N SER A 103 -5.80 5.77 18.98
CA SER A 103 -5.60 5.01 17.74
C SER A 103 -4.16 5.12 17.26
N ARG A 104 -3.72 4.08 16.55
CA ARG A 104 -2.34 3.97 16.10
C ARG A 104 -2.24 3.37 14.71
N SER A 105 -1.34 3.93 13.91
CA SER A 105 -0.94 3.37 12.62
C SER A 105 0.55 3.06 12.63
N ASP A 106 0.91 1.81 12.37
CA ASP A 106 2.30 1.35 12.23
C ASP A 106 2.58 0.99 10.77
N THR A 107 3.68 1.48 10.18
CA THR A 107 4.04 1.21 8.78
C THR A 107 5.42 0.55 8.73
N TYR A 108 5.51 -0.63 8.13
CA TYR A 108 6.74 -1.41 7.97
C TYR A 108 7.05 -1.63 6.48
N PRO A 109 7.83 -0.73 5.85
CA PRO A 109 8.23 -0.90 4.46
C PRO A 109 9.45 -1.83 4.34
N TYR A 110 9.38 -2.80 3.44
CA TYR A 110 10.49 -3.67 3.04
C TYR A 110 10.75 -3.49 1.54
N MET A 111 12.01 -3.31 1.18
CA MET A 111 12.45 -3.17 -0.21
C MET A 111 13.66 -4.06 -0.47
N GLU A 112 13.50 -5.01 -1.38
CA GLU A 112 14.56 -5.88 -1.90
C GLU A 112 14.82 -5.48 -3.35
N VAL A 113 15.99 -4.92 -3.64
CA VAL A 113 16.29 -4.35 -4.96
C VAL A 113 17.59 -4.93 -5.46
N ASP A 114 17.47 -5.95 -6.30
CA ASP A 114 18.63 -6.61 -6.90
C ASP A 114 19.01 -6.01 -8.28
N GLU A 115 18.43 -4.86 -8.64
CA GLU A 115 18.73 -4.14 -9.88
C GLU A 115 19.13 -2.67 -9.69
N LYS A 116 20.10 -2.22 -10.49
CA LYS A 116 20.72 -0.89 -10.33
C LYS A 116 19.95 0.23 -11.01
N ASP A 117 19.18 -0.10 -12.05
CA ASP A 117 18.42 0.86 -12.85
C ASP A 117 16.94 0.96 -12.41
N ALA A 118 16.56 0.22 -11.36
CA ALA A 118 15.25 0.28 -10.75
C ALA A 118 15.01 1.64 -10.08
N ARG A 119 13.86 2.26 -10.37
CA ARG A 119 13.40 3.50 -9.72
C ARG A 119 12.27 3.19 -8.76
N ILE A 120 12.52 3.34 -7.47
CA ILE A 120 11.56 3.03 -6.42
C ILE A 120 11.35 4.28 -5.56
N GLY A 121 10.10 4.69 -5.39
CA GLY A 121 9.69 5.79 -4.51
C GLY A 121 8.76 5.29 -3.43
N HIS A 122 9.04 5.65 -2.18
CA HIS A 122 8.16 5.41 -1.04
C HIS A 122 7.77 6.73 -0.37
N GLU A 123 6.47 6.95 -0.25
CA GLU A 123 5.87 8.08 0.44
C GLU A 123 4.92 7.56 1.52
N ALA A 124 5.07 8.09 2.74
CA ALA A 124 4.19 7.79 3.86
C ALA A 124 3.74 9.09 4.53
N THR A 125 2.43 9.32 4.56
CA THR A 125 1.81 10.49 5.18
C THR A 125 0.90 10.03 6.31
N VAL A 126 1.09 10.59 7.50
CA VAL A 126 0.19 10.40 8.64
C VAL A 126 -0.52 11.72 8.92
N SER A 127 -1.84 11.69 8.90
CA SER A 127 -2.71 12.84 9.21
C SER A 127 -3.52 12.52 10.46
N LYS A 128 -3.45 13.41 11.45
CA LYS A 128 -4.33 13.38 12.62
C LYS A 128 -5.42 14.43 12.43
N VAL A 129 -6.69 14.04 12.55
CA VAL A 129 -7.79 15.00 12.56
C VAL A 129 -8.00 15.44 14.01
N GLY A 130 -7.89 16.75 14.26
CA GLY A 130 -8.16 17.30 15.59
C GLY A 130 -9.66 17.39 15.88
N ASP A 131 -10.03 17.36 17.16
CA ASP A 131 -11.42 17.47 17.61
C ASP A 131 -12.10 18.75 17.09
N ASP A 132 -11.36 19.85 16.96
CA ASP A 132 -11.86 21.10 16.40
C ASP A 132 -12.26 20.98 14.93
N GLN A 133 -11.50 20.21 14.14
CA GLN A 133 -11.81 19.97 12.73
C GLN A 133 -13.02 19.04 12.59
N LEU A 134 -13.14 18.03 13.46
CA LEU A 134 -14.31 17.16 13.54
C LEU A 134 -15.55 17.95 13.96
N PHE A 135 -15.43 18.82 14.97
CA PHE A 135 -16.51 19.68 15.44
C PHE A 135 -16.98 20.63 14.32
N TYR A 136 -16.04 21.26 13.61
CA TYR A 136 -16.38 22.11 12.46
C TYR A 136 -17.18 21.33 11.41
N LEU A 137 -16.76 20.10 11.08
CA LEU A 137 -17.46 19.23 10.12
C LEU A 137 -18.86 18.79 10.60
N MET A 138 -19.04 18.56 11.90
CA MET A 138 -20.32 18.16 12.51
C MET A 138 -21.28 19.34 12.76
N SER A 139 -20.79 20.58 12.79
CA SER A 139 -21.57 21.79 13.06
C SER A 139 -22.39 22.30 11.87
N ARG A 140 -22.44 21.55 10.77
CA ARG A 140 -23.07 21.92 9.50
C ARG A 140 -24.19 20.97 9.13
#